data_AF-N1UF34-F1
#
_entry.id   AF-N1UF34-F1
#
_cell.length_a   1.000
_cell.length_b   1.000
_cell.length_c   1.000
_cell.angle_alpha   90.00
_cell.angle_beta   90.00
_cell.angle_gamma   90.00
#
_symmetry.space_group_name_H-M   'P 1'
#
loop_
_entity.id
_entity.type
_entity.pdbx_description
1 polymer ?
#
loop_
_entity_poly.entity_id
_entity_poly.type
_entity_poly.pdbx_seq_one_letter_code
_entity_poly.pdbx_strand_id
1 'polypeptide(L)'
;MKFHFWFFLLFVLQCATYSTSSYSQFEQEKLVNLNSVSSNQLSLLTARYLKSNDLYDKFEKYPLVVIYDLDNDLITNKSRNLAYYLSELCYLTGNSLDTEDSQFAKMYASALVYAYTYLFDKKASPAPDPFSAEFRFALFTYNRSLAQLVRYAKKIGSWPQLPT
;
A
#
# COMPACT_ATOMS: atom_id res chain seq x y z
N MET A 1 -15.03 0.43 -56.37
CA MET A 1 -14.41 -0.55 -55.43
C MET A 1 -12.90 -0.29 -55.22
N LYS A 2 -12.50 0.96 -54.91
CA LYS A 2 -11.07 1.31 -54.65
C LYS A 2 -10.86 1.98 -53.27
N PHE A 3 -11.93 2.25 -52.54
CA PHE A 3 -11.87 3.00 -51.28
C PHE A 3 -11.67 2.12 -50.04
N HIS A 4 -11.97 0.81 -50.12
CA HIS A 4 -11.78 -0.12 -48.99
C HIS A 4 -10.33 -0.61 -48.84
N PHE A 5 -9.51 -0.51 -49.89
CA PHE A 5 -8.13 -1.01 -49.85
C PHE A 5 -7.20 -0.10 -49.03
N TRP A 6 -7.49 1.21 -48.95
CA TRP A 6 -6.64 2.16 -48.24
C TRP A 6 -6.93 2.21 -46.73
N PHE A 7 -8.14 1.84 -46.31
CA PHE A 7 -8.52 1.78 -44.90
C PHE A 7 -7.90 0.57 -44.17
N PHE A 8 -7.60 -0.50 -44.90
CA PHE A 8 -6.99 -1.70 -44.32
C PHE A 8 -5.48 -1.52 -44.04
N LEU A 9 -4.80 -0.62 -44.76
CA LEU A 9 -3.35 -0.40 -44.61
C LEU A 9 -2.99 0.41 -43.35
N LEU A 10 -3.90 1.23 -42.84
CA LEU A 10 -3.68 2.05 -41.63
C LEU A 10 -3.83 1.25 -40.33
N PHE A 11 -4.50 0.10 -40.35
CA PHE A 11 -4.71 -0.75 -39.17
C PHE A 11 -3.52 -1.68 -38.85
N VAL A 12 -2.62 -1.93 -39.81
CA VAL A 12 -1.52 -2.91 -39.65
C VAL A 12 -0.24 -2.29 -39.08
N LEU A 13 -0.14 -0.95 -39.00
CA LEU A 13 1.09 -0.24 -38.59
C LEU A 13 1.09 0.29 -37.15
N GLN A 14 0.03 0.09 -36.37
CA GLN A 14 0.04 0.39 -34.93
C GLN A 14 0.63 -0.78 -34.14
N CYS A 15 1.87 -1.16 -34.44
CA CYS A 15 2.68 -1.85 -33.44
C CYS A 15 3.03 -0.82 -32.36
N ALA A 16 2.57 -1.03 -31.14
CA ALA A 16 2.88 -0.17 -30.01
C ALA A 16 4.40 0.05 -29.91
N THR A 17 4.86 1.27 -30.13
CA THR A 17 6.25 1.64 -29.90
C THR A 17 6.49 1.64 -28.39
N TYR A 18 7.09 0.57 -27.88
CA TYR A 18 7.57 0.53 -26.50
C TYR A 18 8.88 1.32 -26.42
N SER A 19 8.83 2.50 -25.80
CA SER A 19 10.04 3.24 -25.45
C SER A 19 10.58 2.74 -24.12
N THR A 20 11.86 2.37 -24.08
CA THR A 20 12.56 2.02 -22.84
C THR A 20 13.38 3.20 -22.37
N SER A 21 13.13 3.71 -21.17
CA SER A 21 14.01 4.68 -20.50
C SER A 21 15.07 3.95 -19.69
N SER A 22 16.35 4.30 -19.88
CA SER A 22 17.43 3.82 -19.00
C SER A 22 17.47 4.67 -17.73
N TYR A 23 17.30 4.04 -16.57
CA TYR A 23 17.47 4.70 -15.27
C TYR A 23 18.82 4.33 -14.68
N SER A 24 19.45 5.26 -13.97
CA SER A 24 20.61 4.93 -13.14
C SER A 24 20.22 3.92 -12.05
N GLN A 25 21.19 3.15 -11.55
CA GLN A 25 20.96 2.18 -10.47
C GLN A 25 20.28 2.85 -9.26
N PHE A 26 20.74 4.05 -8.88
CA PHE A 26 20.19 4.81 -7.77
C PHE A 26 18.72 5.21 -7.99
N GLU A 27 18.36 5.63 -9.20
CA GLU A 27 16.96 5.97 -9.52
C GLU A 27 16.05 4.73 -9.48
N GLN A 28 16.53 3.60 -9.97
CA GLN A 28 15.78 2.34 -9.89
C GLN A 28 15.53 1.94 -8.43
N GLU A 29 16.56 1.97 -7.60
CA GLU A 29 16.45 1.70 -6.16
C GLU A 29 15.47 2.67 -5.49
N LYS A 30 15.53 3.96 -5.80
CA LYS A 30 14.60 4.96 -5.26
C LYS A 30 13.16 4.66 -5.64
N LEU A 31 12.90 4.34 -6.92
CA LEU A 31 11.55 4.05 -7.43
C LEU A 31 10.94 2.80 -6.80
N VAL A 32 11.74 1.75 -6.60
CA VAL A 32 11.30 0.50 -5.94
C VAL A 32 10.98 0.72 -4.45
N ASN A 33 11.61 1.72 -3.82
CA ASN A 33 11.39 2.07 -2.41
C ASN A 33 10.28 3.10 -2.18
N LEU A 34 9.57 3.56 -3.22
CA LEU A 34 8.41 4.44 -3.05
C LEU A 34 7.24 3.65 -2.45
N ASN A 35 6.65 4.20 -1.40
CA ASN A 35 5.51 3.64 -0.68
C ASN A 35 4.82 4.70 0.18
N SER A 36 3.73 4.32 0.85
CA SER A 36 2.90 5.27 1.60
C SER A 36 3.65 5.97 2.72
N VAL A 37 4.64 5.29 3.28
CA VAL A 37 5.48 5.76 4.37
C VAL A 37 6.56 6.74 3.89
N SER A 38 7.18 6.50 2.74
CA SER A 38 8.29 7.30 2.22
C SER A 38 7.85 8.46 1.33
N SER A 39 6.69 8.35 0.68
CA SER A 39 6.27 9.24 -0.41
C SER A 39 4.80 9.65 -0.38
N ASN A 40 4.01 9.16 0.58
CA ASN A 40 2.56 9.37 0.65
C ASN A 40 1.82 8.95 -0.64
N GLN A 41 2.33 7.90 -1.30
CA GLN A 41 1.73 7.27 -2.48
C GLN A 41 1.81 5.75 -2.31
N LEU A 42 0.91 5.00 -2.95
CA LEU A 42 0.98 3.54 -2.89
C LEU A 42 2.26 3.02 -3.53
N SER A 43 2.85 1.99 -2.92
CA SER A 43 3.92 1.22 -3.53
C SER A 43 3.45 0.63 -4.86
N LEU A 44 4.41 0.39 -5.75
CA LEU A 44 4.13 -0.24 -7.05
C LEU A 44 3.46 -1.62 -6.86
N LEU A 45 3.82 -2.35 -5.81
CA LEU A 45 3.27 -3.67 -5.52
C LEU A 45 1.78 -3.59 -5.16
N THR A 46 1.42 -2.70 -4.22
CA THR A 46 0.02 -2.48 -3.82
C THR A 46 -0.80 -1.89 -4.96
N ALA A 47 -0.25 -0.92 -5.69
CA ALA A 47 -0.93 -0.33 -6.85
C ALA A 47 -1.22 -1.38 -7.94
N ARG A 48 -0.27 -2.28 -8.23
CA ARG A 48 -0.47 -3.39 -9.17
C ARG A 48 -1.55 -4.34 -8.67
N TYR A 49 -1.50 -4.74 -7.40
CA TYR A 49 -2.52 -5.62 -6.82
C TYR A 49 -3.93 -5.01 -6.90
N LEU A 50 -4.07 -3.73 -6.54
CA LEU A 50 -5.37 -3.06 -6.64
C LEU A 50 -5.86 -2.97 -8.09
N LYS A 51 -4.97 -2.64 -9.03
CA LYS A 51 -5.33 -2.56 -10.45
C LYS A 51 -5.69 -3.91 -11.06
N SER A 52 -4.98 -4.98 -10.72
CA SER A 52 -5.27 -6.32 -11.25
C SER A 52 -6.59 -6.90 -10.73
N ASN A 53 -7.14 -6.34 -9.65
CA ASN A 53 -8.40 -6.76 -9.04
C ASN A 53 -9.52 -5.73 -9.20
N ASP A 54 -9.35 -4.71 -10.06
CA ASP A 54 -10.31 -3.60 -10.27
C ASP A 54 -10.69 -2.84 -8.98
N LEU A 55 -9.78 -2.82 -7.99
CA LEU A 55 -9.97 -2.16 -6.70
C LEU A 55 -9.36 -0.77 -6.63
N TYR A 56 -8.52 -0.38 -7.60
CA TYR A 56 -7.75 0.87 -7.53
C TYR A 56 -8.67 2.11 -7.46
N ASP A 57 -9.57 2.27 -8.43
CA ASP A 57 -10.50 3.40 -8.47
C ASP A 57 -11.52 3.35 -7.32
N LYS A 58 -11.87 2.13 -6.86
CA LYS A 58 -12.75 1.93 -5.70
C LYS A 58 -12.06 2.41 -4.42
N PHE A 59 -10.77 2.16 -4.28
CA PHE A 59 -9.98 2.61 -3.13
C PHE A 59 -9.86 4.13 -3.08
N GLU A 60 -9.64 4.78 -4.22
CA GLU A 60 -9.57 6.26 -4.28
C GLU A 60 -10.88 6.94 -3.85
N LYS A 61 -12.03 6.32 -4.16
CA LYS A 61 -13.35 6.87 -3.81
C LYS A 61 -13.86 6.44 -2.44
N TYR A 62 -13.64 5.17 -2.09
CA TYR A 62 -14.22 4.51 -0.93
C TYR A 62 -13.18 3.63 -0.21
N PRO A 63 -12.13 4.24 0.37
CA PRO A 63 -10.98 3.49 0.91
C PRO A 63 -11.38 2.50 2.00
N LEU A 64 -12.28 2.90 2.91
CA LEU A 64 -12.72 2.06 4.02
C LEU A 64 -13.47 0.79 3.55
N VAL A 65 -14.22 0.89 2.46
CA VAL A 65 -14.95 -0.28 1.91
C VAL A 65 -13.94 -1.29 1.37
N VAL A 66 -12.95 -0.84 0.61
CA VAL A 66 -11.90 -1.72 0.08
C VAL A 66 -11.08 -2.35 1.20
N ILE A 67 -10.71 -1.58 2.23
CA ILE A 67 -9.98 -2.09 3.39
C ILE A 67 -10.80 -3.18 4.11
N TYR A 68 -12.09 -2.95 4.32
CA TYR A 68 -12.96 -3.93 4.99
C TYR A 68 -13.13 -5.21 4.18
N ASP A 69 -13.34 -5.10 2.86
CA ASP A 69 -13.45 -6.26 1.96
C ASP A 69 -12.16 -7.10 2.02
N LEU A 70 -11.00 -6.46 1.91
CA LEU A 70 -9.69 -7.13 1.97
C LEU A 70 -9.35 -7.70 3.34
N ASP A 71 -9.83 -7.10 4.44
CA ASP A 71 -9.67 -7.65 5.80
C ASP A 71 -10.38 -9.00 5.93
N ASN A 72 -11.61 -9.12 5.41
CA ASN A 72 -12.33 -10.38 5.37
C ASN A 72 -11.59 -11.45 4.55
N ASP A 73 -10.98 -11.05 3.43
CA ASP A 73 -10.14 -11.94 2.62
C ASP A 73 -8.87 -12.36 3.37
N LEU A 74 -8.24 -11.47 4.14
CA LEU A 74 -7.09 -11.78 4.97
C LEU A 74 -7.45 -12.79 6.07
N ILE A 75 -8.59 -12.62 6.74
CA ILE A 75 -9.06 -13.55 7.79
C ILE A 75 -9.24 -14.96 7.20
N THR A 76 -9.79 -15.04 5.98
CA THR A 76 -10.07 -16.30 5.30
C THR A 76 -8.81 -16.98 4.80
N ASN A 77 -7.96 -16.23 4.08
CA ASN A 77 -6.84 -16.80 3.31
C ASN A 77 -5.50 -16.74 4.07
N LYS A 78 -5.39 -15.91 5.10
CA LYS A 78 -4.15 -15.67 5.88
C LYS A 78 -2.95 -15.36 4.99
N SER A 79 -3.20 -14.60 3.92
CA SER A 79 -2.15 -14.23 2.97
C SER A 79 -1.27 -13.14 3.56
N ARG A 80 0.04 -13.39 3.63
CA ARG A 80 1.02 -12.40 4.08
C ARG A 80 1.05 -11.20 3.14
N ASN A 81 0.90 -11.42 1.84
CA ASN A 81 0.83 -10.33 0.85
C ASN A 81 -0.39 -9.43 1.09
N LEU A 82 -1.56 -10.00 1.45
CA LEU A 82 -2.72 -9.19 1.82
C LEU A 82 -2.46 -8.35 3.07
N ALA A 83 -1.78 -8.89 4.08
CA ALA A 83 -1.38 -8.12 5.25
C ALA A 83 -0.45 -6.94 4.90
N TYR A 84 0.47 -7.13 3.94
CA TYR A 84 1.28 -6.04 3.39
C TYR A 84 0.40 -4.95 2.79
N TYR A 85 -0.48 -5.31 1.85
CA TYR A 85 -1.35 -4.33 1.17
C TYR A 85 -2.22 -3.59 2.17
N LEU A 86 -2.90 -4.30 3.06
CA LEU A 86 -3.74 -3.71 4.10
C LEU A 86 -2.98 -2.75 5.01
N SER A 87 -1.75 -3.09 5.39
CA SER A 87 -0.91 -2.20 6.20
C SER A 87 -0.62 -0.88 5.47
N GLU A 88 -0.35 -0.95 4.17
CA GLU A 88 -0.07 0.23 3.35
C GLU A 88 -1.33 1.08 3.12
N LEU A 89 -2.46 0.46 2.77
CA LEU A 89 -3.73 1.14 2.52
C LEU A 89 -4.22 1.87 3.77
N CYS A 90 -4.15 1.22 4.93
CA CYS A 90 -4.53 1.84 6.20
C CYS A 90 -3.61 3.01 6.55
N TYR A 91 -2.28 2.86 6.36
CA TYR A 91 -1.34 3.93 6.62
C TYR A 91 -1.60 5.14 5.72
N LEU A 92 -1.78 4.91 4.41
CA LEU A 92 -2.05 5.97 3.45
C LEU A 92 -3.39 6.67 3.74
N THR A 93 -4.42 5.91 4.08
CA THR A 93 -5.73 6.47 4.48
C THR A 93 -5.56 7.32 5.74
N GLY A 94 -4.83 6.84 6.74
CA GLY A 94 -4.52 7.57 7.97
C GLY A 94 -3.74 8.88 7.73
N ASN A 95 -2.86 8.93 6.72
CA ASN A 95 -2.14 10.15 6.35
C ASN A 95 -3.07 11.24 5.80
N SER A 96 -4.20 10.87 5.22
CA SER A 96 -5.18 11.82 4.64
C SER A 96 -6.16 12.39 5.66
N LEU A 97 -6.18 11.85 6.88
CA LEU A 97 -7.11 12.23 7.94
C LEU A 97 -6.50 13.25 8.89
N ASP A 98 -7.34 14.13 9.43
CA ASP A 98 -6.94 15.03 10.52
C ASP A 98 -6.75 14.25 11.83
N THR A 99 -5.76 14.66 12.62
CA THR A 99 -5.46 14.03 13.92
C THR A 99 -6.61 14.11 14.94
N GLU A 100 -7.60 14.99 14.74
CA GLU A 100 -8.81 15.06 15.58
C GLU A 100 -9.88 14.04 15.17
N ASP A 101 -9.77 13.48 13.95
CA ASP A 101 -10.72 12.46 13.50
C ASP A 101 -10.46 11.16 14.27
N SER A 102 -11.52 10.59 14.85
CA SER A 102 -11.47 9.26 15.47
C SER A 102 -10.98 8.16 14.52
N GLN A 103 -11.18 8.32 13.20
CA GLN A 103 -10.67 7.43 12.16
C GLN A 103 -9.16 7.48 12.05
N PHE A 104 -8.50 8.60 12.37
CA PHE A 104 -7.03 8.72 12.31
C PHE A 104 -6.37 7.63 13.15
N ALA A 105 -6.75 7.53 14.42
CA ALA A 105 -6.19 6.54 15.34
C ALA A 105 -6.54 5.10 14.90
N LYS A 106 -7.75 4.88 14.39
CA LYS A 106 -8.18 3.56 13.89
C LYS A 106 -7.33 3.12 12.69
N MET A 107 -7.10 4.00 11.73
CA MET A 107 -6.31 3.69 10.53
C MET A 107 -4.85 3.37 10.86
N TYR A 108 -4.20 4.14 11.74
CA TYR A 108 -2.85 3.80 12.18
C TYR A 108 -2.80 2.54 13.06
N ALA A 109 -3.82 2.27 13.87
CA ALA A 109 -3.91 1.03 14.63
C ALA A 109 -4.06 -0.18 13.71
N SER A 110 -4.93 -0.10 12.70
CA SER A 110 -5.07 -1.13 11.67
C SER A 110 -3.77 -1.32 10.88
N ALA A 111 -3.12 -0.24 10.45
CA ALA A 111 -1.83 -0.30 9.76
C ALA A 111 -0.76 -1.01 10.59
N LEU A 112 -0.69 -0.69 11.89
CA LEU A 112 0.20 -1.35 12.86
C LEU A 112 -0.10 -2.85 12.96
N VAL A 113 -1.37 -3.24 13.12
CA VAL A 113 -1.79 -4.64 13.27
C VAL A 113 -1.48 -5.44 12.01
N TYR A 114 -1.79 -4.94 10.82
CA TYR A 114 -1.49 -5.65 9.59
C TYR A 114 0.01 -5.74 9.30
N ALA A 115 0.77 -4.68 9.61
CA ALA A 115 2.23 -4.75 9.54
C ALA A 115 2.80 -5.77 10.52
N TYR A 116 2.25 -5.87 11.74
CA TYR A 116 2.61 -6.91 12.70
C TYR A 116 2.30 -8.31 12.14
N THR A 117 1.12 -8.52 11.54
CA THR A 117 0.76 -9.78 10.90
C THR A 117 1.75 -10.12 9.79
N TYR A 118 2.14 -9.15 8.96
CA TYR A 118 3.16 -9.34 7.94
C TYR A 118 4.53 -9.74 8.52
N LEU A 119 4.95 -9.15 9.63
CA LEU A 119 6.30 -9.36 10.18
C LEU A 119 6.40 -10.63 11.03
N PHE A 120 5.37 -10.93 11.83
CA PHE A 120 5.50 -11.82 12.98
C PHE A 120 4.48 -12.96 13.02
N ASP A 121 3.33 -12.86 12.34
CA ASP A 121 2.34 -13.93 12.39
C ASP A 121 2.86 -15.17 11.64
N LYS A 122 3.07 -16.26 12.37
CA LYS A 122 3.54 -17.55 11.83
C LYS A 122 2.47 -18.26 11.00
N LYS A 123 1.19 -17.91 11.16
CA LYS A 123 0.08 -18.49 10.41
C LYS A 123 -0.09 -17.86 9.03
N ALA A 124 0.50 -16.68 8.81
CA ALA A 124 0.44 -16.02 7.51
C ALA A 124 1.39 -16.69 6.51
N SER A 125 0.95 -16.86 5.26
CA SER A 125 1.71 -17.53 4.19
C SER A 125 1.90 -16.61 2.97
N PRO A 126 3.06 -16.63 2.28
CA PRO A 126 4.26 -17.43 2.56
C PRO A 126 4.99 -16.96 3.84
N ALA A 127 6.06 -17.65 4.26
CA ALA A 127 6.92 -17.18 5.35
C ALA A 127 7.55 -15.81 4.98
N PRO A 128 7.80 -14.92 5.95
CA PRO A 128 8.40 -13.63 5.66
C PRO A 128 9.85 -13.82 5.24
N ASP A 129 10.28 -13.09 4.21
CA ASP A 129 11.69 -12.99 3.82
C ASP A 129 12.29 -11.72 4.46
N PRO A 130 13.18 -11.83 5.47
CA PRO A 130 13.79 -10.68 6.13
C PRO A 130 14.63 -9.79 5.21
N PHE A 131 15.06 -10.30 4.06
CA PHE A 131 15.88 -9.57 3.09
C PHE A 131 15.05 -8.88 2.00
N SER A 132 13.74 -9.16 1.94
CA SER A 132 12.82 -8.54 0.99
C SER A 132 12.61 -7.05 1.28
N ALA A 133 12.32 -6.27 0.23
CA ALA A 133 11.96 -4.86 0.37
C ALA A 133 10.63 -4.71 1.13
N GLU A 134 9.73 -5.66 0.95
CA GLU A 134 8.43 -5.75 1.59
C GLU A 134 8.55 -5.87 3.10
N PHE A 135 9.49 -6.68 3.59
CA PHE A 135 9.78 -6.79 5.02
C PHE A 135 10.29 -5.48 5.61
N ARG A 136 11.21 -4.80 4.91
CA ARG A 136 11.71 -3.48 5.35
C ARG A 136 10.58 -2.45 5.40
N PHE A 137 9.72 -2.43 4.39
CA PHE A 137 8.55 -1.56 4.38
C PHE A 137 7.62 -1.86 5.55
N ALA A 138 7.24 -3.12 5.76
CA ALA A 138 6.35 -3.50 6.85
C ALA A 138 6.92 -3.09 8.21
N LEU A 139 8.23 -3.23 8.41
CA LEU A 139 8.92 -2.75 9.61
C LEU A 139 8.82 -1.23 9.77
N PHE A 140 9.00 -0.45 8.70
CA PHE A 140 8.83 1.00 8.75
C PHE A 140 7.38 1.40 9.03
N THR A 141 6.41 0.74 8.40
CA THR A 141 4.98 0.96 8.60
C THR A 141 4.59 0.66 10.04
N TYR A 142 5.06 -0.46 10.60
CA TYR A 142 4.85 -0.81 12.00
C TYR A 142 5.39 0.27 12.94
N ASN A 143 6.67 0.63 12.82
CA ASN A 143 7.30 1.60 13.71
C ASN A 143 6.69 3.00 13.60
N ARG A 144 6.39 3.47 12.38
CA ARG A 144 5.79 4.79 12.19
C ARG A 144 4.33 4.84 12.62
N SER A 145 3.56 3.78 12.38
CA SER A 145 2.17 3.71 12.87
C SER A 145 2.13 3.76 14.38
N LEU A 146 3.01 3.01 15.06
CA LEU A 146 3.14 3.09 16.51
C LEU A 146 3.48 4.51 16.98
N ALA A 147 4.45 5.16 16.33
CA ALA A 147 4.82 6.53 16.66
C ALA A 147 3.63 7.51 16.50
N GLN A 148 2.81 7.36 15.45
CA GLN A 148 1.62 8.19 15.26
C GLN A 148 0.58 7.97 16.36
N LEU A 149 0.34 6.72 16.76
CA LEU A 149 -0.55 6.39 17.87
C LEU A 149 -0.07 6.97 19.20
N VAL A 150 1.23 6.90 19.49
CA VAL A 150 1.82 7.52 20.69
C VAL A 150 1.64 9.04 20.66
N ARG A 151 1.85 9.68 19.50
CA ARG A 151 1.62 11.13 19.34
C ARG A 151 0.16 11.50 19.56
N TYR A 152 -0.76 10.71 19.01
CA TYR A 152 -2.20 10.86 19.22
C TYR A 152 -2.56 10.71 20.70
N ALA A 153 -2.11 9.65 21.36
CA ALA A 153 -2.35 9.41 22.79
C ALA A 153 -1.81 10.55 23.68
N LYS A 154 -0.62 11.08 23.38
CA LYS A 154 -0.08 12.26 24.07
C LYS A 154 -0.95 13.49 23.89
N LYS A 155 -1.45 13.71 22.67
CA LYS A 155 -2.31 14.85 22.34
C LYS A 155 -3.64 14.82 23.09
N ILE A 156 -4.26 13.64 23.19
CA ILE A 156 -5.54 13.47 23.91
C ILE A 156 -5.37 13.29 25.42
N GLY A 157 -4.14 13.39 25.95
CA GLY A 157 -3.86 13.26 27.38
C GLY A 157 -3.96 11.85 27.95
N SER A 158 -4.03 10.81 27.11
CA SER A 158 -4.17 9.41 27.54
C SER A 158 -2.83 8.68 27.71
N TRP A 159 -1.71 9.28 27.29
CA TRP A 159 -0.39 8.68 27.44
C TRP A 159 0.16 8.88 28.86
N PRO A 160 0.69 7.83 29.52
CA PRO A 160 1.30 7.97 30.84
C PRO A 160 2.43 9.00 30.81
N GLN A 161 2.41 9.96 31.74
CA GLN A 161 3.55 10.84 31.93
C GLN A 161 4.68 10.01 32.54
N LEU A 162 5.86 10.03 31.92
CA LEU A 162 7.02 9.38 32.53
C LEU A 162 7.32 10.08 33.86
N PRO A 163 7.61 9.34 34.94
CA PRO A 163 8.10 9.96 36.16
C PRO A 163 9.38 10.73 35.83
N THR A 164 9.40 12.00 36.20
CA THR A 164 10.57 12.89 36.11
C THR A 164 11.68 12.45 37.04
#